data_AF-A0A7S0JFT8-F1
#
_entry.id   AF-A0A7S0JFT8-F1
#
_cell.length_a   1.000
_cell.length_b   1.000
_cell.length_c   1.000
_cell.angle_alpha   90.00
_cell.angle_beta   90.00
_cell.angle_gamma   90.00
#
_symmetry.space_group_name_H-M   'P 1'
#
loop_
_entity.id
_entity.type
_entity.pdbx_description
1 polymer ?
#
loop_
_entity_poly.entity_id
_entity_poly.type
_entity_poly.pdbx_seq_one_letter_code
_entity_poly.pdbx_strand_id
1 'polypeptide(L)'
;GGRRIKQAKVPFPHPLCSMTPTAEPEQRASSARVWRSLAPFAEWISSGDIKHLPASPAAVPAQPRPHLRSRPAAPPAESSAHALLKRRNDLRLLACEQRVVAVDQFERRVREAEDKHAREAEQQREERERLAMAAAAAEQEAAEKRRREAAEKKALRAKVAAARAERVAKHQAAQEAVLEERRLKAAQEQMMRSADAEALSEGSGEEDEDPYGGVLRYTKLEPLRALYSGGDMALVRASWLLQLAATEGAALPRRQELPEEALVGDEMLARCVAEIEEWEQYAKRPKFVDDLLLMRFPPLVTISHLWSTAQHPDPTGLQLRDALAPTLLWYMSERARWIQPGSRIMPDVPRIAAPFTTEGCDFGVFIDYCSIFQPPFQLPEHEAASQRAKRAMEMPYAHQKTCVWRLTRPLDGREPASYMMHLWPYFQTHVSWLLTPANNCLDLGTEEAEDALLAYSGYDGSEDRSPEDLLHGASYFNDVSSGTHKSLKDERKQTPKSAEFAQAAKTKSSLRRGDVELVCDLWERVTRAIQAGVPRRGMAMPVSSWFSS
;
A
#
# COMPACT_ATOMS: atom_id res chain seq x y z
N GLY A 1 -49.75 -39.95 -5.80
CA GLY A 1 -49.84 -38.68 -5.07
C GLY A 1 -49.15 -38.82 -3.73
N GLY A 2 -48.14 -38.00 -3.43
CA GLY A 2 -47.40 -38.05 -2.17
C GLY A 2 -46.50 -36.83 -2.04
N ARG A 3 -47.01 -35.80 -1.35
CA ARG A 3 -46.33 -34.53 -1.09
C ARG A 3 -45.18 -34.73 -0.10
N ARG A 4 -43.97 -34.28 -0.45
CA ARG A 4 -42.89 -34.04 0.52
C ARG A 4 -43.08 -32.66 1.16
N ILE A 5 -43.28 -32.65 2.46
CA ILE A 5 -43.29 -31.46 3.31
C ILE A 5 -41.83 -31.04 3.54
N LYS A 6 -41.49 -29.79 3.20
CA LYS A 6 -40.20 -29.16 3.54
C LYS A 6 -40.26 -28.72 5.01
N GLN A 7 -39.33 -29.21 5.82
CA GLN A 7 -39.10 -28.73 7.18
C GLN A 7 -38.52 -27.31 7.13
N ALA A 8 -39.18 -26.38 7.82
CA ALA A 8 -38.69 -25.04 8.07
C ALA A 8 -37.66 -25.07 9.21
N LYS A 9 -36.51 -24.43 8.99
CA LYS A 9 -35.52 -24.13 10.03
C LYS A 9 -36.05 -23.00 10.91
N VAL A 10 -36.17 -23.27 12.21
CA VAL A 10 -36.36 -22.29 13.28
C VAL A 10 -34.99 -21.69 13.64
N PRO A 11 -34.85 -20.37 13.80
CA PRO A 11 -33.67 -19.79 14.44
C PRO A 11 -33.91 -19.59 15.95
N PHE A 12 -32.97 -20.06 16.76
CA PHE A 12 -32.86 -19.73 18.19
C PHE A 12 -32.27 -18.31 18.37
N PRO A 13 -32.64 -17.59 19.45
CA PRO A 13 -32.24 -16.21 19.68
C PRO A 13 -30.90 -16.09 20.42
N HIS A 14 -30.08 -15.12 20.03
CA HIS A 14 -28.96 -14.62 20.85
C HIS A 14 -29.40 -13.43 21.72
N PRO A 15 -28.73 -13.18 22.86
CA PRO A 15 -29.21 -12.29 23.89
C PRO A 15 -28.86 -10.81 23.64
N LEU A 16 -29.85 -9.99 23.95
CA LEU A 16 -29.86 -8.58 24.31
C LEU A 16 -28.49 -7.92 24.53
N CYS A 17 -28.11 -7.04 23.60
CA CYS A 17 -27.19 -5.94 23.85
C CYS A 17 -27.91 -4.62 23.56
N SER A 18 -27.77 -3.68 24.49
CA SER A 18 -28.43 -2.39 24.59
C SER A 18 -28.44 -1.56 23.31
N MET A 19 -29.63 -1.19 22.82
CA MET A 19 -29.79 -0.16 21.80
C MET A 19 -29.87 1.23 22.44
N THR A 20 -28.84 2.04 22.23
CA THR A 20 -28.93 3.50 22.26
C THR A 20 -29.54 3.99 20.94
N PRO A 21 -30.44 4.99 20.92
CA PRO A 21 -30.93 5.54 19.67
C PRO A 21 -29.93 6.56 19.11
N THR A 22 -29.35 6.24 17.96
CA THR A 22 -28.68 7.20 17.07
C THR A 22 -29.75 8.05 16.39
N ALA A 23 -29.98 9.24 16.92
CA ALA A 23 -30.67 10.32 16.22
C ALA A 23 -29.63 11.24 15.56
N GLU A 24 -29.90 11.63 14.31
CA GLU A 24 -29.03 12.50 13.50
C GLU A 24 -28.76 13.87 14.15
N PRO A 25 -27.58 14.48 13.92
CA PRO A 25 -27.19 15.75 14.53
C PRO A 25 -28.12 16.94 14.20
N GLU A 26 -28.80 16.91 13.05
CA GLU A 26 -29.61 18.04 12.57
C GLU A 26 -30.96 18.19 13.29
N GLN A 27 -31.52 17.10 13.83
CA GLN A 27 -32.78 17.18 14.59
C GLN A 27 -32.60 17.78 16.00
N ARG A 28 -31.42 17.67 16.61
CA ARG A 28 -31.11 18.31 17.90
C ARG A 28 -30.99 19.84 17.80
N ALA A 29 -30.53 20.36 16.66
CA ALA A 29 -30.39 21.79 16.45
C ALA A 29 -31.74 22.52 16.34
N SER A 30 -32.76 21.88 15.76
CA SER A 30 -34.10 22.47 15.59
C SER A 30 -34.90 22.50 16.89
N SER A 31 -34.86 21.43 17.69
CA SER A 31 -35.53 21.42 19.02
C SER A 31 -34.84 22.37 20.01
N ALA A 32 -33.51 22.47 20.00
CA ALA A 32 -32.79 23.41 20.87
C ALA A 32 -33.05 24.90 20.53
N ARG A 33 -33.41 25.21 19.28
CA ARG A 33 -33.72 26.58 18.84
C ARG A 33 -35.13 27.02 19.28
N VAL A 34 -36.09 26.10 19.33
CA VAL A 34 -37.45 26.34 19.87
C VAL A 34 -37.44 26.50 21.40
N TRP A 35 -36.60 25.74 22.11
CA TRP A 35 -36.48 25.89 23.57
C TRP A 35 -35.70 27.15 23.98
N ARG A 36 -34.77 27.64 23.15
CA ARG A 36 -34.04 28.91 23.40
C ARG A 36 -34.89 30.17 23.15
N SER A 37 -35.93 30.12 22.30
CA SER A 37 -36.82 31.25 22.09
C SER A 37 -37.92 31.40 23.16
N LEU A 38 -38.22 30.32 23.90
CA LEU A 38 -39.20 30.32 25.00
C LEU A 38 -38.58 30.53 26.39
N ALA A 39 -37.25 30.43 26.52
CA ALA A 39 -36.54 30.64 27.77
C ALA A 39 -36.81 32.02 28.44
N PRO A 40 -36.88 33.15 27.69
CA PRO A 40 -37.20 34.45 28.30
C PRO A 40 -38.61 34.54 28.88
N PHE A 41 -39.56 33.77 28.34
CA PHE A 41 -40.95 33.76 28.81
C PHE A 41 -41.13 32.90 30.06
N ALA A 42 -40.39 31.78 30.15
CA ALA A 42 -40.37 30.92 31.34
C ALA A 42 -39.64 31.58 32.52
N GLU A 43 -38.55 32.32 32.30
CA GLU A 43 -37.88 33.13 33.33
C GLU A 43 -38.73 34.32 33.79
N TRP A 44 -39.52 34.93 32.90
CA TRP A 44 -40.43 36.03 33.23
C TRP A 44 -41.62 35.60 34.08
N ILE A 45 -42.20 34.41 33.85
CA ILE A 45 -43.28 33.87 34.69
C ILE A 45 -42.74 33.40 36.06
N SER A 46 -41.49 32.90 36.11
CA SER A 46 -40.92 32.30 37.32
C SER A 46 -40.28 33.31 38.28
N SER A 47 -39.91 34.51 37.82
CA SER A 47 -39.15 35.48 38.63
C SER A 47 -40.02 36.35 39.55
N GLY A 48 -41.33 36.48 39.33
CA GLY A 48 -42.23 37.17 40.27
C GLY A 48 -41.83 38.59 40.69
N ASP A 49 -40.89 39.23 39.97
CA ASP A 49 -40.23 40.47 40.40
C ASP A 49 -40.67 41.64 39.52
N ILE A 50 -41.70 42.35 39.97
CA ILE A 50 -42.03 43.69 39.47
C ILE A 50 -41.12 44.70 40.19
N LYS A 51 -39.83 44.69 39.86
CA LYS A 51 -38.90 45.78 40.18
C LYS A 51 -37.94 45.93 39.00
N HIS A 52 -37.68 47.17 38.62
CA HIS A 52 -36.80 47.62 37.52
C HIS A 52 -37.48 47.93 36.17
N LEU A 53 -38.21 49.05 36.15
CA LEU A 53 -38.19 49.96 35.00
C LEU A 53 -36.77 50.58 34.90
N PRO A 54 -36.16 50.69 33.70
CA PRO A 54 -34.80 51.18 33.56
C PRO A 54 -34.69 52.69 33.81
N ALA A 55 -33.65 53.04 34.55
CA ALA A 55 -33.16 54.39 34.72
C ALA A 55 -32.58 54.95 33.40
N SER A 56 -32.82 56.24 33.22
CA SER A 56 -32.38 57.18 32.19
C SER A 56 -30.98 56.97 31.58
N PRO A 57 -30.79 57.30 30.28
CA PRO A 57 -29.48 57.65 29.74
C PRO A 57 -29.16 59.14 29.96
N ALA A 58 -27.86 59.44 29.89
CA ALA A 58 -27.18 60.66 30.31
C ALA A 58 -27.42 61.93 29.47
N ALA A 59 -27.35 63.06 30.18
CA ALA A 59 -26.78 64.38 29.83
C ALA A 59 -27.20 65.08 28.52
N VAL A 60 -28.12 66.05 28.67
CA VAL A 60 -28.38 67.18 27.76
C VAL A 60 -28.14 68.48 28.56
N PRO A 61 -27.51 69.54 27.99
CA PRO A 61 -27.06 70.71 28.76
C PRO A 61 -28.21 71.60 29.25
N ALA A 62 -27.92 72.30 30.35
CA ALA A 62 -28.80 73.16 31.12
C ALA A 62 -29.49 74.26 30.29
N GLN A 63 -30.82 74.35 30.42
CA GLN A 63 -31.59 75.56 30.11
C GLN A 63 -32.07 76.25 31.40
N PRO A 64 -32.20 77.58 31.41
CA PRO A 64 -32.47 78.36 32.61
C PRO A 64 -33.90 78.21 33.13
N ARG A 65 -34.01 78.14 34.46
CA ARG A 65 -35.26 78.10 35.23
C ARG A 65 -36.12 79.35 34.97
N PRO A 66 -37.40 79.23 34.57
CA PRO A 66 -38.37 80.30 34.75
C PRO A 66 -39.00 80.26 36.15
N HIS A 67 -39.29 81.46 36.62
CA HIS A 67 -39.67 81.83 37.98
C HIS A 67 -40.89 81.12 38.55
N LEU A 68 -40.81 80.88 39.87
CA LEU A 68 -41.94 80.68 40.79
C LEU A 68 -43.06 81.69 40.51
N ARG A 69 -44.24 81.20 40.12
CA ARG A 69 -45.52 81.91 40.26
C ARG A 69 -46.43 81.15 41.21
N SER A 70 -46.66 81.79 42.35
CA SER A 70 -47.87 81.81 43.17
C SER A 70 -48.93 80.72 42.95
N ARG A 71 -49.07 79.91 44.01
CA ARG A 71 -50.14 78.96 44.33
C ARG A 71 -51.50 79.69 44.44
N PRO A 72 -52.52 79.37 43.63
CA PRO A 72 -53.88 79.87 43.85
C PRO A 72 -54.62 79.02 44.89
N ALA A 73 -55.48 79.69 45.65
CA ALA A 73 -56.24 79.19 46.78
C ALA A 73 -57.24 78.08 46.41
N ALA A 74 -57.45 77.18 47.36
CA ALA A 74 -58.38 76.05 47.28
C ALA A 74 -59.84 76.55 47.27
N PRO A 75 -60.69 76.05 46.34
CA PRO A 75 -62.13 76.30 46.39
C PRO A 75 -62.83 75.36 47.39
N PRO A 76 -64.03 75.74 47.88
CA PRO A 76 -64.68 75.08 49.00
C PRO A 76 -65.23 73.71 48.62
N ALA A 77 -65.01 72.77 49.53
CA ALA A 77 -65.64 71.46 49.56
C ALA A 77 -67.12 71.64 49.87
N GLU A 78 -67.99 71.11 49.00
CA GLU A 78 -69.27 70.44 49.32
C GLU A 78 -70.13 70.26 48.04
N SER A 79 -69.61 69.48 47.09
CA SER A 79 -70.38 68.76 46.03
C SER A 79 -69.50 67.70 45.32
N SER A 80 -68.44 67.23 46.00
CA SER A 80 -67.26 66.67 45.31
C SER A 80 -67.28 65.15 45.13
N ALA A 81 -67.97 64.39 45.99
CA ALA A 81 -67.90 62.92 45.94
C ALA A 81 -68.59 62.32 44.69
N HIS A 82 -69.77 62.81 44.33
CA HIS A 82 -70.52 62.29 43.18
C HIS A 82 -69.88 62.66 41.83
N ALA A 83 -69.38 63.89 41.69
CA ALA A 83 -68.67 64.33 40.49
C ALA A 83 -67.34 63.60 40.29
N LEU A 84 -66.60 63.32 41.38
CA LEU A 84 -65.39 62.51 41.33
C LEU A 84 -65.69 61.04 41.00
N LEU A 85 -66.78 60.48 41.52
CA LEU A 85 -67.20 59.11 41.20
C LEU A 85 -67.60 58.97 39.73
N LYS A 86 -68.36 59.93 39.19
CA LYS A 86 -68.74 59.98 37.77
C LYS A 86 -67.49 60.08 36.89
N ARG A 87 -66.60 61.03 37.17
CA ARG A 87 -65.32 61.17 36.45
C ARG A 87 -64.46 59.91 36.53
N ARG A 88 -64.44 59.21 37.68
CA ARG A 88 -63.73 57.93 37.85
C ARG A 88 -64.34 56.82 36.99
N ASN A 89 -65.67 56.77 36.89
CA ASN A 89 -66.37 55.79 36.07
C ASN A 89 -66.19 56.09 34.56
N ASP A 90 -66.23 57.35 34.15
CA ASP A 90 -65.97 57.77 32.77
C ASP A 90 -64.52 57.44 32.35
N LEU A 91 -63.54 57.67 33.24
CA LEU A 91 -62.15 57.27 32.99
C LEU A 91 -61.96 55.75 32.92
N ARG A 92 -62.74 54.98 33.69
CA ARG A 92 -62.74 53.51 33.60
C ARG A 92 -63.34 53.03 32.29
N LEU A 93 -64.41 53.65 31.83
CA LEU A 93 -65.04 53.33 30.55
C LEU A 93 -64.08 53.64 29.39
N LEU A 94 -63.46 54.83 29.40
CA LEU A 94 -62.45 55.21 28.42
C LEU A 94 -61.25 54.26 28.43
N ALA A 95 -60.78 53.84 29.62
CA ALA A 95 -59.70 52.87 29.75
C ALA A 95 -60.12 51.49 29.21
N CYS A 96 -61.38 51.08 29.40
CA CYS A 96 -61.90 49.85 28.80
C CYS A 96 -61.97 49.94 27.27
N GLU A 97 -62.46 51.05 26.71
CA GLU A 97 -62.50 51.29 25.26
C GLU A 97 -61.10 51.28 24.65
N GLN A 98 -60.14 51.95 25.29
CA GLN A 98 -58.73 51.94 24.87
C GLN A 98 -58.13 50.53 24.92
N ARG A 99 -58.50 49.70 25.92
CA ARG A 99 -58.05 48.30 26.00
C ARG A 99 -58.64 47.45 24.89
N VAL A 100 -59.92 47.64 24.54
CA VAL A 100 -60.55 46.92 23.42
C VAL A 100 -59.86 47.26 22.10
N VAL A 101 -59.59 48.55 21.84
CA VAL A 101 -58.84 48.98 20.65
C VAL A 101 -57.42 48.42 20.64
N ALA A 102 -56.74 48.38 21.78
CA ALA A 102 -55.40 47.81 21.88
C ALA A 102 -55.38 46.29 21.63
N VAL A 103 -56.39 45.56 22.10
CA VAL A 103 -56.54 44.12 21.82
C VAL A 103 -56.79 43.88 20.34
N ASP A 104 -57.69 44.63 19.71
CA ASP A 104 -57.98 44.48 18.28
C ASP A 104 -56.77 44.84 17.40
N GLN A 105 -56.01 45.88 17.76
CA GLN A 105 -54.73 46.19 17.10
C GLN A 105 -53.68 45.09 17.29
N PHE A 106 -53.63 44.48 18.48
CA PHE A 106 -52.73 43.37 18.75
C PHE A 106 -53.11 42.13 17.92
N GLU A 107 -54.38 41.75 17.88
CA GLU A 107 -54.88 40.64 17.07
C GLU A 107 -54.60 40.85 15.57
N ARG A 108 -54.76 42.07 15.05
CA ARG A 108 -54.38 42.40 13.66
C ARG A 108 -52.89 42.18 13.41
N ARG A 109 -52.02 42.65 14.31
CA ARG A 109 -50.57 42.45 14.19
C ARG A 109 -50.15 40.99 14.28
N VAL A 110 -50.86 40.18 15.08
CA VAL A 110 -50.64 38.73 15.14
C VAL A 110 -51.01 38.08 13.81
N ARG A 111 -52.19 38.39 13.23
CA ARG A 111 -52.59 37.85 11.92
C ARG A 111 -51.64 38.26 10.80
N GLU A 112 -51.20 39.53 10.78
CA GLU A 112 -50.21 40.01 9.81
C GLU A 112 -48.86 39.28 9.94
N ALA A 113 -48.44 38.98 11.18
CA ALA A 113 -47.21 38.22 11.43
C ALA A 113 -47.36 36.74 11.01
N GLU A 114 -48.53 36.12 11.25
CA GLU A 114 -48.84 34.76 10.80
C GLU A 114 -48.86 34.66 9.27
N ASP A 115 -49.53 35.60 8.58
CA ASP A 115 -49.55 35.67 7.12
C ASP A 115 -48.14 35.89 6.55
N LYS A 116 -47.32 36.72 7.19
CA LYS A 116 -45.93 36.93 6.78
C LYS A 116 -45.12 35.64 6.94
N HIS A 117 -45.24 34.96 8.07
CA HIS A 117 -44.56 33.68 8.30
C HIS A 117 -45.02 32.58 7.32
N ALA A 118 -46.31 32.54 6.98
CA ALA A 118 -46.85 31.62 5.98
C ALA A 118 -46.23 31.85 4.60
N ARG A 119 -46.12 33.12 4.17
CA ARG A 119 -45.47 33.48 2.89
C ARG A 119 -43.98 33.16 2.88
N GLU A 120 -43.27 33.43 3.97
CA GLU A 120 -41.84 33.08 4.10
C GLU A 120 -41.64 31.55 4.06
N ALA A 121 -42.52 30.77 4.70
CA ALA A 121 -42.47 29.32 4.66
C ALA A 121 -42.74 28.75 3.26
N GLU A 122 -43.69 29.34 2.52
CA GLU A 122 -43.96 28.98 1.13
C GLU A 122 -42.77 29.30 0.22
N GLN A 123 -42.17 30.49 0.34
CA GLN A 123 -40.96 30.86 -0.40
C GLN A 123 -39.78 29.91 -0.11
N GLN A 124 -39.57 29.54 1.15
CA GLN A 124 -38.52 28.59 1.52
C GLN A 124 -38.78 27.19 0.94
N ARG A 125 -40.05 26.79 0.82
CA ARG A 125 -40.41 25.52 0.19
C ARG A 125 -40.10 25.56 -1.30
N GLU A 126 -40.50 26.61 -2.01
CA GLU A 126 -40.21 26.79 -3.43
C GLU A 126 -38.69 26.84 -3.69
N GLU A 127 -37.93 27.52 -2.84
CA GLU A 127 -36.47 27.58 -2.94
C GLU A 127 -35.83 26.20 -2.74
N ARG A 128 -36.30 25.43 -1.76
CA ARG A 128 -35.83 24.04 -1.53
C ARG A 128 -36.16 23.13 -2.71
N GLU A 129 -37.36 23.23 -3.27
CA GLU A 129 -37.76 22.46 -4.45
C GLU A 129 -36.89 22.83 -5.66
N ARG A 130 -36.58 24.12 -5.85
CA ARG A 130 -35.67 24.59 -6.89
C ARG A 130 -34.24 24.06 -6.71
N LEU A 131 -33.70 24.09 -5.49
CA LEU A 131 -32.38 23.55 -5.17
C LEU A 131 -32.32 22.03 -5.35
N ALA A 132 -33.38 21.31 -4.98
CA ALA A 132 -33.48 19.86 -5.19
C ALA A 132 -33.48 19.50 -6.68
N MET A 133 -34.22 20.25 -7.52
CA MET A 133 -34.19 20.06 -8.98
C MET A 133 -32.82 20.35 -9.58
N ALA A 134 -32.13 21.40 -9.11
CA ALA A 134 -30.77 21.73 -9.56
C ALA A 134 -29.75 20.65 -9.17
N ALA A 135 -29.84 20.11 -7.95
CA ALA A 135 -28.98 19.02 -7.49
C ALA A 135 -29.20 17.73 -8.31
N ALA A 136 -30.46 17.39 -8.60
CA ALA A 136 -30.79 16.23 -9.43
C ALA A 136 -30.26 16.38 -10.88
N ALA A 137 -30.33 17.59 -11.45
CA ALA A 137 -29.76 17.87 -12.77
C ALA A 137 -28.23 17.73 -12.78
N ALA A 138 -27.54 18.25 -11.75
CA ALA A 138 -26.08 18.12 -11.62
C ALA A 138 -25.64 16.66 -11.44
N GLU A 139 -26.42 15.85 -10.72
CA GLU A 139 -26.16 14.41 -10.57
C GLU A 139 -26.32 13.65 -11.89
N GLN A 140 -27.34 13.99 -12.68
CA GLN A 140 -27.52 13.43 -14.03
C GLN A 140 -26.36 13.79 -14.96
N GLU A 141 -25.92 15.04 -14.97
CA GLU A 141 -24.76 15.49 -15.76
C GLU A 141 -23.47 14.76 -15.35
N ALA A 142 -23.22 14.62 -14.04
CA ALA A 142 -22.08 13.88 -13.52
C ALA A 142 -22.14 12.39 -13.90
N ALA A 143 -23.33 11.78 -13.88
CA ALA A 143 -23.53 10.40 -14.30
C ALA A 143 -23.28 10.20 -15.80
N GLU A 144 -23.71 11.14 -16.64
CA GLU A 144 -23.41 11.13 -18.08
C GLU A 144 -21.92 11.29 -18.36
N LYS A 145 -21.24 12.20 -17.65
CA LYS A 145 -19.79 12.38 -17.76
C LYS A 145 -19.04 11.10 -17.42
N ARG A 146 -19.39 10.45 -16.31
CA ARG A 146 -18.80 9.14 -15.92
C ARG A 146 -19.06 8.05 -16.97
N ARG A 147 -20.24 8.03 -17.60
CA ARG A 147 -20.55 7.08 -18.70
C ARG A 147 -19.69 7.35 -19.93
N ARG A 148 -19.44 8.61 -20.30
CA ARG A 148 -18.55 8.99 -21.41
C ARG A 148 -17.10 8.58 -21.13
N GLU A 149 -16.57 8.91 -19.96
CA GLU A 149 -15.21 8.52 -19.55
C GLU A 149 -15.04 6.99 -19.51
N ALA A 150 -16.05 6.26 -19.00
CA ALA A 150 -16.02 4.80 -19.00
C ALA A 150 -16.05 4.21 -20.42
N ALA A 151 -16.84 4.79 -21.33
CA ALA A 151 -16.89 4.39 -22.73
C ALA A 151 -15.56 4.68 -23.46
N GLU A 152 -14.95 5.82 -23.21
CA GLU A 152 -13.63 6.19 -23.75
C GLU A 152 -12.53 5.25 -23.25
N LYS A 153 -12.49 4.98 -21.93
CA LYS A 153 -11.54 4.03 -21.33
C LYS A 153 -11.73 2.61 -21.90
N LYS A 154 -12.98 2.19 -22.14
CA LYS A 154 -13.29 0.91 -22.80
C LYS A 154 -12.80 0.88 -24.25
N ALA A 155 -12.99 1.97 -25.00
CA ALA A 155 -12.50 2.08 -26.38
C ALA A 155 -10.96 2.08 -26.44
N LEU A 156 -10.29 2.77 -25.52
CA LEU A 156 -8.82 2.77 -25.41
C LEU A 156 -8.29 1.37 -25.08
N ARG A 157 -8.89 0.66 -24.12
CA ARG A 157 -8.55 -0.73 -23.79
C ARG A 157 -8.71 -1.67 -24.99
N ALA A 158 -9.77 -1.50 -25.78
CA ALA A 158 -9.98 -2.27 -27.01
C ALA A 158 -8.91 -2.00 -28.07
N LYS A 159 -8.51 -0.73 -28.25
CA LYS A 159 -7.40 -0.34 -29.15
C LYS A 159 -6.07 -0.94 -28.71
N VAL A 160 -5.74 -0.86 -27.42
CA VAL A 160 -4.50 -1.43 -26.85
C VAL A 160 -4.50 -2.96 -26.99
N ALA A 161 -5.64 -3.62 -26.72
CA ALA A 161 -5.77 -5.06 -26.89
C ALA A 161 -5.57 -5.50 -28.36
N ALA A 162 -6.13 -4.77 -29.32
CA ALA A 162 -5.94 -5.02 -30.74
C ALA A 162 -4.47 -4.83 -31.18
N ALA A 163 -3.81 -3.75 -30.73
CA ALA A 163 -2.40 -3.51 -31.01
C ALA A 163 -1.49 -4.58 -30.39
N ARG A 164 -1.82 -5.05 -29.17
CA ARG A 164 -1.11 -6.15 -28.52
C ARG A 164 -1.29 -7.46 -29.29
N ALA A 165 -2.50 -7.78 -29.75
CA ALA A 165 -2.76 -8.97 -30.56
C ALA A 165 -1.95 -8.95 -31.87
N GLU A 166 -1.88 -7.80 -32.55
CA GLU A 166 -1.06 -7.63 -33.75
C GLU A 166 0.45 -7.84 -33.46
N ARG A 167 0.96 -7.25 -32.36
CA ARG A 167 2.36 -7.45 -31.94
C ARG A 167 2.67 -8.91 -31.61
N VAL A 168 1.76 -9.61 -30.93
CA VAL A 168 1.90 -11.04 -30.62
C VAL A 168 1.93 -11.87 -31.89
N ALA A 169 1.05 -11.61 -32.86
CA ALA A 169 1.05 -12.31 -34.15
C ALA A 169 2.36 -12.09 -34.92
N LYS A 170 2.88 -10.86 -34.96
CA LYS A 170 4.18 -10.55 -35.58
C LYS A 170 5.33 -11.26 -34.87
N HIS A 171 5.30 -11.31 -33.54
CA HIS A 171 6.34 -12.00 -32.76
C HIS A 171 6.31 -13.51 -32.97
N GLN A 172 5.12 -14.13 -33.01
CA GLN A 172 4.96 -15.55 -33.30
C GLN A 172 5.49 -15.90 -34.69
N ALA A 173 5.15 -15.12 -35.73
CA ALA A 173 5.68 -15.31 -37.07
C ALA A 173 7.22 -15.18 -37.13
N ALA A 174 7.79 -14.23 -36.38
CA ALA A 174 9.25 -14.09 -36.27
C ALA A 174 9.90 -15.27 -35.52
N GLN A 175 9.26 -15.79 -34.48
CA GLN A 175 9.75 -16.98 -33.76
C GLN A 175 9.73 -18.23 -34.64
N GLU A 176 8.67 -18.42 -35.43
CA GLU A 176 8.58 -19.53 -36.40
C GLU A 176 9.69 -19.43 -37.46
N ALA A 177 9.95 -18.24 -38.01
CA ALA A 177 11.04 -18.03 -38.96
C ALA A 177 12.42 -18.36 -38.37
N VAL A 178 12.68 -17.96 -37.12
CA VAL A 178 13.94 -18.27 -36.41
C VAL A 178 14.05 -19.77 -36.12
N LEU A 179 12.95 -20.44 -35.77
CA LEU A 179 12.93 -21.89 -35.56
C LEU A 179 13.19 -22.66 -36.86
N GLU A 180 12.65 -22.20 -37.99
CA GLU A 180 12.90 -22.76 -39.31
C GLU A 180 14.38 -22.64 -39.69
N GLU A 181 14.97 -21.45 -39.51
CA GLU A 181 16.40 -21.21 -39.73
C GLU A 181 17.28 -22.09 -38.84
N ARG A 182 16.89 -22.28 -37.58
CA ARG A 182 17.56 -23.18 -36.64
C ARG A 182 17.46 -24.64 -37.05
N ARG A 183 16.32 -25.09 -37.56
CA ARG A 183 16.16 -26.47 -38.07
C ARG A 183 17.10 -26.71 -39.25
N LEU A 184 17.24 -25.74 -40.16
CA LEU A 184 18.18 -25.81 -41.27
C LEU A 184 19.64 -25.85 -40.79
N LYS A 185 20.03 -24.96 -39.86
CA LYS A 185 21.38 -24.96 -39.27
C LYS A 185 21.69 -26.23 -38.49
N ALA A 186 20.75 -26.75 -37.71
CA ALA A 186 20.91 -28.00 -36.98
C ALA A 186 21.05 -29.20 -37.93
N ALA A 187 20.30 -29.24 -39.03
CA ALA A 187 20.47 -30.26 -40.06
C ALA A 187 21.86 -30.19 -40.71
N GLN A 188 22.39 -28.98 -40.98
CA GLN A 188 23.75 -28.78 -41.47
C GLN A 188 24.82 -29.19 -40.45
N GLU A 189 24.68 -28.78 -39.18
CA GLU A 189 25.61 -29.16 -38.10
C GLU A 189 25.58 -30.66 -37.82
N GLN A 190 24.43 -31.32 -37.90
CA GLN A 190 24.32 -32.77 -37.73
C GLN A 190 25.05 -33.51 -38.87
N MET A 191 25.02 -32.95 -40.09
CA MET A 191 25.81 -33.44 -41.23
C MET A 191 27.33 -33.28 -41.01
N MET A 192 27.75 -32.24 -40.29
CA MET A 192 29.16 -31.97 -39.97
C MET A 192 29.65 -32.78 -38.76
N ARG A 193 28.84 -32.90 -37.68
CA ARG A 193 29.21 -33.65 -36.47
C ARG A 193 29.31 -35.16 -36.68
N SER A 194 28.67 -35.72 -37.71
CA SER A 194 28.93 -37.12 -38.10
C SER A 194 30.35 -37.36 -38.63
N ALA A 195 31.14 -36.30 -38.89
CA ALA A 195 32.53 -36.41 -39.33
C ALA A 195 33.56 -36.33 -38.18
N ASP A 196 33.21 -35.75 -37.02
CA ASP A 196 34.19 -35.36 -35.98
C ASP A 196 34.05 -36.11 -34.64
N ALA A 197 33.14 -37.10 -34.55
CA ALA A 197 32.78 -37.77 -33.29
C ALA A 197 33.73 -38.91 -32.84
N GLU A 198 35.04 -38.79 -33.05
CA GLU A 198 36.06 -39.77 -32.59
C GLU A 198 37.15 -39.20 -31.66
N ALA A 199 37.12 -37.92 -31.30
CA ALA A 199 38.14 -37.34 -30.44
C ALA A 199 37.54 -36.59 -29.24
N LEU A 200 38.07 -36.90 -28.05
CA LEU A 200 37.97 -36.15 -26.77
C LEU A 200 36.97 -36.72 -25.76
N SER A 201 37.42 -37.77 -25.08
CA SER A 201 37.05 -38.13 -23.71
C SER A 201 38.36 -38.31 -22.94
N GLU A 202 38.64 -37.45 -21.96
CA GLU A 202 39.30 -37.77 -20.68
C GLU A 202 39.89 -36.50 -20.03
N GLY A 203 39.44 -36.17 -18.82
CA GLY A 203 40.00 -35.10 -18.01
C GLY A 203 39.07 -34.55 -16.94
N SER A 204 38.61 -35.38 -16.00
CA SER A 204 37.93 -34.92 -14.78
C SER A 204 38.95 -34.76 -13.66
N GLY A 205 39.40 -33.54 -13.41
CA GLY A 205 40.19 -33.17 -12.23
C GLY A 205 39.32 -33.25 -10.98
N GLU A 206 39.93 -33.70 -9.88
CA GLU A 206 39.35 -33.76 -8.54
C GLU A 206 38.79 -32.39 -8.14
N GLU A 207 37.47 -32.26 -8.18
CA GLU A 207 36.74 -31.14 -7.60
C GLU A 207 36.65 -31.36 -6.09
N ASP A 208 37.19 -30.42 -5.31
CA ASP A 208 37.01 -30.34 -3.86
C ASP A 208 35.54 -30.60 -3.48
N GLU A 209 35.29 -31.65 -2.69
CA GLU A 209 33.96 -32.02 -2.25
C GLU A 209 33.34 -30.87 -1.42
N ASP A 210 32.49 -30.06 -2.06
CA ASP A 210 31.60 -29.13 -1.37
C ASP A 210 30.72 -29.94 -0.40
N PRO A 211 30.88 -29.79 0.93
CA PRO A 211 30.14 -30.59 1.91
C PRO A 211 28.62 -30.35 1.86
N TYR A 212 28.19 -29.28 1.16
CA TYR A 212 26.78 -28.98 0.90
C TYR A 212 26.39 -29.23 -0.56
N GLY A 213 27.18 -30.01 -1.30
CA GLY A 213 26.97 -30.31 -2.71
C GLY A 213 25.54 -30.69 -3.06
N GLY A 214 25.15 -30.35 -4.29
CA GLY A 214 23.80 -30.62 -4.78
C GLY A 214 22.75 -29.65 -4.21
N VAL A 215 21.54 -30.16 -3.93
CA VAL A 215 20.37 -29.35 -3.52
C VAL A 215 20.54 -28.70 -2.14
N LEU A 216 21.37 -29.29 -1.26
CA LEU A 216 21.57 -28.80 0.10
C LEU A 216 22.15 -27.38 0.11
N ARG A 217 23.03 -27.07 -0.84
CA ARG A 217 23.60 -25.74 -1.09
C ARG A 217 22.57 -24.61 -1.22
N TYR A 218 21.35 -24.94 -1.66
CA TYR A 218 20.29 -23.95 -1.93
C TYR A 218 19.12 -23.99 -0.94
N THR A 219 19.14 -24.95 -0.03
CA THR A 219 18.03 -25.22 0.90
C THR A 219 18.46 -25.08 2.36
N LYS A 220 19.73 -25.37 2.67
CA LYS A 220 20.33 -25.25 3.99
C LYS A 220 20.83 -23.83 4.24
N LEU A 221 20.73 -23.37 5.48
CA LEU A 221 21.10 -22.01 5.83
C LEU A 221 22.61 -21.81 5.93
N GLU A 222 23.36 -22.86 6.26
CA GLU A 222 24.81 -22.81 6.48
C GLU A 222 25.60 -22.33 5.25
N PRO A 223 25.35 -22.82 4.01
CA PRO A 223 25.93 -22.26 2.79
C PRO A 223 25.68 -20.76 2.63
N LEU A 224 24.46 -20.32 2.89
CA LEU A 224 24.08 -18.90 2.75
C LEU A 224 24.76 -18.04 3.82
N ARG A 225 24.87 -18.55 5.05
CA ARG A 225 25.63 -17.89 6.13
C ARG A 225 27.10 -17.78 5.78
N ALA A 226 27.71 -18.86 5.27
CA ALA A 226 29.11 -18.87 4.86
C ALA A 226 29.39 -17.88 3.72
N LEU A 227 28.46 -17.77 2.76
CA LEU A 227 28.55 -16.83 1.64
C LEU A 227 28.71 -15.38 2.12
N TYR A 228 27.87 -14.94 3.07
CA TYR A 228 27.90 -13.57 3.55
C TYR A 228 28.96 -13.32 4.63
N SER A 229 29.28 -14.32 5.45
CA SER A 229 30.33 -14.20 6.48
C SER A 229 31.74 -14.18 5.88
N GLY A 230 31.92 -14.74 4.67
CA GLY A 230 33.23 -14.80 4.02
C GLY A 230 33.74 -13.47 3.49
N GLY A 231 32.92 -12.42 3.46
CA GLY A 231 33.32 -11.10 2.96
C GLY A 231 33.51 -11.03 1.44
N ASP A 232 33.25 -12.10 0.68
CA ASP A 232 33.25 -12.05 -0.78
C ASP A 232 31.98 -11.39 -1.34
N MET A 233 30.87 -11.47 -0.61
CA MET A 233 29.62 -10.75 -0.88
C MET A 233 29.19 -9.98 0.37
N ALA A 234 28.71 -8.76 0.21
CA ALA A 234 28.16 -7.97 1.30
C ALA A 234 26.65 -7.79 1.13
N LEU A 235 25.93 -7.67 2.23
CA LEU A 235 24.54 -7.21 2.24
C LEU A 235 24.52 -5.73 2.62
N VAL A 236 23.63 -4.97 1.99
CA VAL A 236 23.38 -3.56 2.29
C VAL A 236 22.15 -3.46 3.19
N ARG A 237 22.15 -2.57 4.16
CA ARG A 237 21.01 -2.34 5.05
C ARG A 237 19.86 -1.69 4.29
N ALA A 238 18.64 -2.19 4.48
CA ALA A 238 17.45 -1.61 3.86
C ALA A 238 17.20 -0.17 4.34
N SER A 239 17.41 0.09 5.63
CA SER A 239 17.33 1.43 6.24
C SER A 239 18.29 2.43 5.57
N TRP A 240 19.54 2.04 5.34
CA TRP A 240 20.52 2.89 4.66
C TRP A 240 20.16 3.16 3.20
N LEU A 241 19.63 2.17 2.48
CA LEU A 241 19.15 2.38 1.10
C LEU A 241 18.00 3.39 1.03
N LEU A 242 17.11 3.42 2.04
CA LEU A 242 16.06 4.43 2.15
C LEU A 242 16.63 5.83 2.38
N GLN A 243 17.63 5.98 3.25
CA GLN A 243 18.33 7.24 3.46
C GLN A 243 19.02 7.72 2.18
N LEU A 244 19.70 6.82 1.48
CA LEU A 244 20.33 7.12 0.19
C LEU A 244 19.28 7.58 -0.83
N ALA A 245 18.14 6.89 -0.92
CA ALA A 245 17.07 7.26 -1.84
C ALA A 245 16.49 8.66 -1.57
N ALA A 246 16.44 9.08 -0.30
CA ALA A 246 15.96 10.41 0.06
C ALA A 246 16.95 11.53 -0.29
N THR A 247 18.22 11.21 -0.53
CA THR A 247 19.21 12.19 -0.94
C THR A 247 19.00 12.56 -2.41
N GLU A 248 18.73 13.84 -2.68
CA GLU A 248 18.47 14.33 -4.03
C GLU A 248 19.66 14.04 -4.96
N GLY A 249 19.38 13.41 -6.10
CA GLY A 249 20.39 13.06 -7.10
C GLY A 249 21.34 11.93 -6.70
N ALA A 250 21.17 11.30 -5.52
CA ALA A 250 21.97 10.17 -5.13
C ALA A 250 21.74 8.95 -6.03
N ALA A 251 22.80 8.17 -6.22
CA ALA A 251 22.81 6.92 -6.97
C ALA A 251 23.48 5.83 -6.11
N LEU A 252 23.24 4.57 -6.46
CA LEU A 252 23.84 3.43 -5.77
C LEU A 252 25.37 3.45 -5.90
N PRO A 253 26.14 3.56 -4.81
CA PRO A 253 27.60 3.50 -4.91
C PRO A 253 28.07 2.06 -5.19
N ARG A 254 29.32 1.92 -5.61
CA ARG A 254 29.96 0.59 -5.69
C ARG A 254 30.21 0.06 -4.30
N ARG A 255 30.38 -1.26 -4.19
CA ARG A 255 30.73 -1.90 -2.92
C ARG A 255 31.87 -1.22 -2.16
N GLN A 256 32.99 -0.95 -2.83
CA GLN A 256 34.18 -0.35 -2.19
C GLN A 256 34.03 1.15 -1.85
N GLU A 257 32.91 1.76 -2.21
CA GLU A 257 32.56 3.16 -1.91
C GLU A 257 31.50 3.24 -0.81
N LEU A 258 30.93 2.09 -0.38
CA LEU A 258 29.96 2.04 0.71
C LEU A 258 30.65 2.33 2.05
N PRO A 259 30.05 3.17 2.90
CA PRO A 259 30.53 3.34 4.26
C PRO A 259 30.17 2.10 5.11
N GLU A 260 30.84 1.93 6.25
CA GLU A 260 30.68 0.72 7.09
C GLU A 260 29.23 0.57 7.59
N GLU A 261 28.59 1.68 7.95
CA GLU A 261 27.19 1.72 8.41
C GLU A 261 26.17 1.31 7.33
N ALA A 262 26.54 1.34 6.04
CA ALA A 262 25.68 0.86 4.97
C ALA A 262 25.62 -0.67 4.90
N LEU A 263 26.64 -1.34 5.44
CA LEU A 263 26.79 -2.78 5.35
C LEU A 263 26.09 -3.47 6.52
N VAL A 264 25.57 -4.66 6.27
CA VAL A 264 25.09 -5.56 7.32
C VAL A 264 26.31 -6.13 8.05
N GLY A 265 26.52 -5.70 9.30
CA GLY A 265 27.54 -6.26 10.18
C GLY A 265 27.15 -7.64 10.76
N ASP A 266 28.09 -8.26 11.49
CA ASP A 266 27.96 -9.60 12.04
C ASP A 266 26.73 -9.79 12.95
N GLU A 267 26.41 -8.79 13.76
CA GLU A 267 25.26 -8.83 14.67
C GLU A 267 23.94 -8.91 13.89
N MET A 268 23.77 -8.05 12.88
CA MET A 268 22.58 -8.04 12.04
C MET A 268 22.50 -9.32 11.19
N LEU A 269 23.62 -9.81 10.65
CA LEU A 269 23.64 -11.08 9.93
C LEU A 269 23.25 -12.26 10.83
N ALA A 270 23.78 -12.31 12.06
CA ALA A 270 23.44 -13.34 13.04
C ALA A 270 21.94 -13.31 13.39
N ARG A 271 21.36 -12.11 13.53
CA ARG A 271 19.91 -11.91 13.72
C ARG A 271 19.11 -12.44 12.53
N CYS A 272 19.49 -12.07 11.30
CA CYS A 272 18.82 -12.55 10.07
C CYS A 272 18.86 -14.09 9.98
N VAL A 273 20.00 -14.70 10.31
CA VAL A 273 20.17 -16.16 10.34
C VAL A 273 19.28 -16.79 11.42
N ALA A 274 19.32 -16.28 12.65
CA ALA A 274 18.51 -16.79 13.76
C ALA A 274 17.00 -16.71 13.47
N GLU A 275 16.55 -15.62 12.85
CA GLU A 275 15.17 -15.47 12.38
C GLU A 275 14.78 -16.59 11.41
N ILE A 276 15.62 -16.89 10.41
CA ILE A 276 15.36 -17.96 9.44
C ILE A 276 15.36 -19.34 10.13
N GLU A 277 16.29 -19.60 11.05
CA GLU A 277 16.36 -20.86 11.80
C GLU A 277 15.09 -21.11 12.63
N GLU A 278 14.58 -20.08 13.30
CA GLU A 278 13.35 -20.20 14.08
C GLU A 278 12.14 -20.50 13.17
N TRP A 279 12.06 -19.85 12.01
CA TRP A 279 11.06 -20.17 10.99
C TRP A 279 11.17 -21.62 10.51
N GLU A 280 12.38 -22.14 10.29
CA GLU A 280 12.56 -23.55 9.91
C GLU A 280 12.12 -24.52 11.00
N GLN A 281 12.43 -24.22 12.26
CA GLN A 281 11.98 -25.03 13.40
C GLN A 281 10.46 -25.02 13.49
N TYR A 282 9.84 -23.87 13.21
CA TYR A 282 8.41 -23.75 13.18
C TYR A 282 7.77 -24.56 12.04
N ALA A 283 8.32 -24.48 10.83
CA ALA A 283 7.82 -25.19 9.64
C ALA A 283 7.79 -26.72 9.81
N LYS A 284 8.61 -27.28 10.71
CA LYS A 284 8.61 -28.72 11.06
C LYS A 284 7.37 -29.17 11.85
N ARG A 285 6.48 -28.25 12.28
CA ARG A 285 5.29 -28.59 13.07
C ARG A 285 4.19 -29.19 12.18
N PRO A 286 3.61 -30.35 12.54
CA PRO A 286 2.74 -31.16 11.67
C PRO A 286 1.36 -30.54 11.32
N LYS A 287 1.02 -29.36 11.84
CA LYS A 287 -0.27 -28.68 11.58
C LYS A 287 -0.20 -27.59 10.50
N PHE A 288 0.97 -27.33 9.92
CA PHE A 288 1.24 -26.13 9.12
C PHE A 288 1.65 -26.42 7.67
N VAL A 289 1.47 -27.66 7.24
CA VAL A 289 2.18 -28.24 6.09
C VAL A 289 1.67 -27.71 4.73
N ASP A 290 0.41 -27.26 4.62
CA ASP A 290 -0.15 -27.03 3.27
C ASP A 290 -0.28 -25.55 2.83
N ASP A 291 -0.47 -24.58 3.74
CA ASP A 291 -0.75 -23.17 3.33
C ASP A 291 0.18 -22.10 3.95
N LEU A 292 1.06 -22.49 4.89
CA LEU A 292 1.83 -21.55 5.75
C LEU A 292 3.35 -21.72 5.66
N LEU A 293 3.85 -22.59 4.77
CA LEU A 293 5.28 -22.90 4.62
C LEU A 293 6.15 -21.82 3.97
N LEU A 294 5.63 -20.61 3.79
CA LEU A 294 6.36 -19.54 3.15
C LEU A 294 6.64 -18.49 4.20
N MET A 295 7.87 -18.47 4.72
CA MET A 295 8.42 -17.35 5.47
C MET A 295 8.07 -16.08 4.68
N ARG A 296 6.99 -15.41 5.10
CA ARG A 296 6.52 -14.19 4.45
C ARG A 296 7.42 -13.11 5.00
N PHE A 297 8.18 -12.50 4.11
CA PHE A 297 9.13 -11.43 4.42
C PHE A 297 10.47 -11.87 5.06
N PRO A 298 11.26 -12.79 4.45
CA PRO A 298 12.60 -13.13 4.93
C PRO A 298 13.49 -11.91 5.16
N PRO A 299 14.43 -11.98 6.12
CA PRO A 299 15.34 -10.87 6.40
C PRO A 299 16.51 -10.77 5.40
N LEU A 300 16.47 -11.55 4.31
CA LEU A 300 17.46 -11.58 3.24
C LEU A 300 16.75 -11.40 1.90
N VAL A 301 16.95 -10.23 1.29
CA VAL A 301 16.36 -9.83 0.01
C VAL A 301 17.45 -9.75 -1.06
N THR A 302 17.14 -10.18 -2.26
CA THR A 302 18.04 -10.17 -3.42
C THR A 302 17.40 -9.38 -4.55
N ILE A 303 18.11 -8.39 -5.08
CA ILE A 303 17.63 -7.55 -6.17
C ILE A 303 18.18 -8.04 -7.51
N SER A 304 17.27 -8.24 -8.46
CA SER A 304 17.53 -8.57 -9.86
C SER A 304 17.07 -7.38 -10.69
N HIS A 305 18.00 -6.66 -11.30
CA HIS A 305 17.69 -5.42 -12.01
C HIS A 305 18.37 -5.33 -13.37
N LEU A 306 17.90 -4.39 -14.19
CA LEU A 306 18.53 -4.07 -15.46
C LEU A 306 19.53 -2.93 -15.29
N TRP A 307 20.73 -3.10 -15.83
CA TRP A 307 21.69 -2.01 -15.90
C TRP A 307 21.25 -0.98 -16.94
N SER A 308 20.98 0.25 -16.50
CA SER A 308 20.65 1.37 -17.41
C SER A 308 21.82 1.77 -18.29
N THR A 309 23.07 1.61 -17.84
CA THR A 309 24.27 1.88 -18.64
C THR A 309 25.34 0.83 -18.38
N ALA A 310 26.36 0.75 -19.22
CA ALA A 310 27.47 -0.19 -18.99
C ALA A 310 28.34 0.19 -17.77
N GLN A 311 28.30 1.45 -17.34
CA GLN A 311 29.13 1.96 -16.24
C GLN A 311 28.41 1.89 -14.89
N HIS A 312 27.08 2.00 -14.90
CA HIS A 312 26.28 2.12 -13.70
C HIS A 312 24.86 1.59 -13.92
N PRO A 313 24.30 0.79 -12.99
CA PRO A 313 22.97 0.21 -13.15
C PRO A 313 21.86 1.26 -13.06
N ASP A 314 22.01 2.27 -12.21
CA ASP A 314 21.01 3.33 -11.99
C ASP A 314 21.67 4.72 -11.82
N PRO A 315 22.27 5.30 -12.88
CA PRO A 315 23.11 6.50 -12.76
C PRO A 315 22.34 7.74 -12.28
N THR A 316 21.01 7.74 -12.40
CA THR A 316 20.14 8.85 -12.00
C THR A 316 19.46 8.61 -10.66
N GLY A 317 19.61 7.43 -10.06
CA GLY A 317 18.92 7.03 -8.84
C GLY A 317 17.42 6.81 -9.01
N LEU A 318 16.92 6.68 -10.25
CA LEU A 318 15.47 6.52 -10.48
C LEU A 318 14.99 5.15 -10.03
N GLN A 319 15.74 4.08 -10.29
CA GLN A 319 15.36 2.75 -9.81
C GLN A 319 15.37 2.69 -8.28
N LEU A 320 16.37 3.30 -7.65
CA LEU A 320 16.47 3.41 -6.21
C LEU A 320 15.27 4.17 -5.61
N ARG A 321 14.95 5.36 -6.14
CA ARG A 321 13.90 6.23 -5.59
C ARG A 321 12.49 5.78 -5.91
N ASP A 322 12.24 5.38 -7.15
CA ASP A 322 10.86 5.24 -7.64
C ASP A 322 10.34 3.80 -7.54
N ALA A 323 11.24 2.81 -7.47
CA ALA A 323 10.86 1.40 -7.32
C ALA A 323 11.35 0.79 -6.00
N LEU A 324 12.66 0.88 -5.72
CA LEU A 324 13.23 0.21 -4.55
C LEU A 324 12.76 0.85 -3.24
N ALA A 325 12.85 2.17 -3.08
CA ALA A 325 12.49 2.82 -1.82
C ALA A 325 11.03 2.59 -1.38
N PRO A 326 10.00 2.75 -2.24
CA PRO A 326 8.63 2.37 -1.89
C PRO A 326 8.50 0.91 -1.48
N THR A 327 9.21 0.01 -2.18
CA THR A 327 9.20 -1.43 -1.88
C THR A 327 9.88 -1.75 -0.55
N LEU A 328 11.04 -1.13 -0.28
CA LEU A 328 11.76 -1.28 0.99
C LEU A 328 10.88 -0.81 2.15
N LEU A 329 10.25 0.36 2.03
CA LEU A 329 9.37 0.91 3.06
C LEU A 329 8.14 0.02 3.29
N TRP A 330 7.50 -0.45 2.22
CA TRP A 330 6.41 -1.43 2.30
C TRP A 330 6.88 -2.70 3.02
N TYR A 331 8.02 -3.26 2.62
CA TYR A 331 8.53 -4.50 3.20
C TYR A 331 8.89 -4.36 4.68
N MET A 332 9.51 -3.24 5.08
CA MET A 332 9.75 -2.91 6.49
C MET A 332 8.42 -2.78 7.26
N SER A 333 7.39 -2.20 6.65
CA SER A 333 6.05 -2.08 7.23
C SER A 333 5.40 -3.44 7.47
N GLU A 334 5.51 -4.35 6.51
CA GLU A 334 5.04 -5.73 6.68
C GLU A 334 5.84 -6.43 7.79
N ARG A 335 7.18 -6.31 7.82
CA ARG A 335 8.00 -6.89 8.90
C ARG A 335 7.63 -6.34 10.28
N ALA A 336 7.41 -5.03 10.42
CA ALA A 336 6.96 -4.39 11.66
C ALA A 336 5.67 -5.04 12.19
N ARG A 337 4.72 -5.34 11.29
CA ARG A 337 3.46 -6.02 11.61
C ARG A 337 3.66 -7.44 12.14
N TRP A 338 4.62 -8.18 11.57
CA TRP A 338 4.92 -9.57 11.93
C TRP A 338 5.70 -9.71 13.24
N ILE A 339 6.52 -8.72 13.61
CA ILE A 339 7.29 -8.72 14.87
C ILE A 339 6.50 -8.09 16.04
N GLN A 340 5.43 -7.33 15.75
CA GLN A 340 4.65 -6.60 16.76
C GLN A 340 4.14 -7.52 17.89
N PRO A 341 4.41 -7.18 19.17
CA PRO A 341 3.87 -7.91 20.31
C PRO A 341 2.34 -7.85 20.33
N GLY A 342 1.70 -8.98 20.59
CA GLY A 342 0.23 -9.09 20.62
C GLY A 342 -0.44 -9.14 19.24
N SER A 343 0.32 -9.01 18.14
CA SER A 343 -0.20 -9.17 16.79
C SER A 343 -0.88 -10.54 16.64
N ARG A 344 -2.16 -10.53 16.24
CA ARG A 344 -3.00 -11.72 16.01
C ARG A 344 -3.26 -11.93 14.51
N ILE A 345 -2.26 -11.69 13.65
CA ILE A 345 -2.39 -11.92 12.20
C ILE A 345 -2.93 -13.33 11.97
N MET A 346 -2.41 -14.30 12.73
CA MET A 346 -3.02 -15.59 12.96
C MET A 346 -2.70 -16.09 14.38
N PRO A 347 -3.67 -16.67 15.12
CA PRO A 347 -3.46 -17.17 16.49
C PRO A 347 -2.33 -18.18 16.61
N ASP A 348 -2.10 -18.93 15.53
CA ASP A 348 -1.17 -20.04 15.49
C ASP A 348 -0.02 -19.85 14.49
N VAL A 349 0.27 -18.64 14.00
CA VAL A 349 1.48 -18.41 13.16
C VAL A 349 2.55 -17.75 14.03
N PRO A 350 3.80 -18.23 14.00
CA PRO A 350 4.85 -17.70 14.84
C PRO A 350 5.11 -16.26 14.40
N ARG A 351 5.53 -15.46 15.36
CA ARG A 351 6.07 -14.15 15.04
C ARG A 351 7.44 -14.34 14.41
N ILE A 352 7.83 -13.35 13.62
CA ILE A 352 9.24 -13.17 13.32
C ILE A 352 9.95 -12.93 14.65
N ALA A 353 10.99 -13.70 14.93
CA ALA A 353 11.76 -13.64 16.17
C ALA A 353 12.76 -12.48 16.19
N ALA A 354 12.25 -11.28 15.93
CA ALA A 354 13.02 -10.05 15.97
C ALA A 354 12.38 -9.09 16.98
N PRO A 355 13.19 -8.24 17.65
CA PRO A 355 12.67 -7.24 18.57
C PRO A 355 11.84 -6.20 17.82
N PHE A 356 10.68 -5.78 18.37
CA PHE A 356 9.87 -4.71 17.79
C PHE A 356 10.54 -3.34 17.98
N THR A 357 11.50 -3.09 17.10
CA THR A 357 12.44 -1.97 17.04
C THR A 357 12.72 -1.68 15.58
N THR A 358 13.25 -0.50 15.25
CA THR A 358 13.63 -0.15 13.87
C THR A 358 14.64 -1.17 13.32
N GLU A 359 15.59 -1.58 14.16
CA GLU A 359 16.54 -2.66 13.88
C GLU A 359 15.87 -3.99 13.54
N GLY A 360 14.86 -4.42 14.31
CA GLY A 360 14.15 -5.67 14.01
C GLY A 360 13.32 -5.63 12.73
N CYS A 361 12.89 -4.43 12.30
CA CYS A 361 12.21 -4.24 11.01
C CYS A 361 13.18 -4.25 9.83
N ASP A 362 14.43 -3.84 10.06
CA ASP A 362 15.50 -3.77 9.04
C ASP A 362 15.93 -5.17 8.57
N PHE A 363 16.48 -5.24 7.36
CA PHE A 363 16.88 -6.48 6.70
C PHE A 363 18.04 -6.27 5.73
N GLY A 364 18.69 -7.37 5.35
CA GLY A 364 19.83 -7.34 4.43
C GLY A 364 19.39 -7.42 2.98
N VAL A 365 19.94 -6.55 2.14
CA VAL A 365 19.65 -6.47 0.71
C VAL A 365 20.92 -6.77 -0.09
N PHE A 366 20.87 -7.80 -0.92
CA PHE A 366 21.88 -8.09 -1.93
C PHE A 366 21.54 -7.36 -3.22
N ILE A 367 22.43 -6.47 -3.67
CA ILE A 367 22.37 -5.78 -4.97
C ILE A 367 23.73 -5.98 -5.62
N ASP A 368 23.83 -6.70 -6.73
CA ASP A 368 25.12 -7.11 -7.32
C ASP A 368 26.17 -5.97 -7.42
N TYR A 369 25.76 -4.76 -7.80
CA TYR A 369 26.61 -3.57 -7.91
C TYR A 369 27.17 -3.09 -6.55
N CYS A 370 26.37 -3.16 -5.50
CA CYS A 370 26.71 -2.70 -4.15
C CYS A 370 27.28 -3.83 -3.28
N SER A 371 26.97 -5.08 -3.61
CA SER A 371 27.28 -6.28 -2.82
C SER A 371 28.56 -6.98 -3.27
N ILE A 372 29.02 -6.72 -4.49
CA ILE A 372 30.24 -7.32 -5.06
C ILE A 372 31.20 -6.21 -5.47
N PHE A 373 32.49 -6.40 -5.24
CA PHE A 373 33.52 -5.46 -5.67
C PHE A 373 33.46 -5.24 -7.19
N GLN A 374 33.46 -3.97 -7.59
CA GLN A 374 33.35 -3.53 -8.98
C GLN A 374 34.67 -2.90 -9.47
N PRO A 375 35.00 -2.97 -10.77
CA PRO A 375 36.13 -2.23 -11.31
C PRO A 375 35.88 -0.69 -11.34
N PRO A 376 36.93 0.14 -11.30
CA PRO A 376 38.33 -0.22 -11.01
C PRO A 376 38.50 -0.70 -9.56
N PHE A 377 39.27 -1.78 -9.40
CA PHE A 377 39.58 -2.33 -8.08
C PHE A 377 40.67 -1.49 -7.40
N GLN A 378 40.42 -1.10 -6.16
CA GLN A 378 41.40 -0.36 -5.35
C GLN A 378 42.52 -1.28 -4.84
N LEU A 379 42.20 -2.56 -4.57
CA LEU A 379 43.11 -3.57 -4.05
C LEU A 379 43.01 -4.86 -4.88
N PRO A 380 44.12 -5.62 -5.06
CA PRO A 380 44.08 -6.92 -5.72
C PRO A 380 43.12 -7.93 -5.05
N GLU A 381 42.97 -7.84 -3.73
CA GLU A 381 42.04 -8.66 -2.96
C GLU A 381 40.58 -8.43 -3.35
N HIS A 382 40.21 -7.20 -3.73
CA HIS A 382 38.86 -6.88 -4.21
C HIS A 382 38.57 -7.59 -5.54
N GLU A 383 39.55 -7.69 -6.43
CA GLU A 383 39.41 -8.43 -7.68
C GLU A 383 39.22 -9.92 -7.41
N ALA A 384 40.07 -10.52 -6.56
CA ALA A 384 39.97 -11.92 -6.20
C ALA A 384 38.61 -12.25 -5.53
N ALA A 385 38.15 -11.40 -4.61
CA ALA A 385 36.84 -11.51 -3.99
C ALA A 385 35.70 -11.36 -5.01
N SER A 386 35.78 -10.42 -5.94
CA SER A 386 34.82 -10.25 -7.04
C SER A 386 34.70 -11.53 -7.89
N GLN A 387 35.83 -12.17 -8.21
CA GLN A 387 35.84 -13.41 -8.98
C GLN A 387 35.22 -14.58 -8.21
N ARG A 388 35.54 -14.74 -6.92
CA ARG A 388 34.91 -15.75 -6.06
C ARG A 388 33.41 -15.52 -5.93
N ALA A 389 32.99 -14.28 -5.70
CA ALA A 389 31.58 -13.91 -5.63
C ALA A 389 30.83 -14.25 -6.93
N LYS A 390 31.38 -13.91 -8.10
CA LYS A 390 30.75 -14.25 -9.40
C LYS A 390 30.54 -15.75 -9.60
N ARG A 391 31.43 -16.59 -9.07
CA ARG A 391 31.30 -18.06 -9.13
C ARG A 391 30.24 -18.61 -8.17
N ALA A 392 29.77 -17.81 -7.21
CA ALA A 392 28.71 -18.14 -6.25
C ALA A 392 27.45 -17.28 -6.46
N MET A 393 27.39 -16.50 -7.55
CA MET A 393 26.31 -15.54 -7.84
C MET A 393 24.95 -16.22 -7.97
N GLU A 394 24.89 -17.50 -8.30
CA GLU A 394 23.65 -18.26 -8.34
C GLU A 394 22.95 -18.33 -6.97
N MET A 395 23.71 -18.30 -5.87
CA MET A 395 23.19 -18.62 -4.54
C MET A 395 22.19 -17.57 -4.04
N PRO A 396 22.46 -16.24 -4.02
CA PRO A 396 21.48 -15.24 -3.58
C PRO A 396 20.15 -15.28 -4.33
N TYR A 397 20.15 -15.67 -5.62
CA TYR A 397 18.95 -15.72 -6.46
C TYR A 397 18.20 -17.05 -6.36
N ALA A 398 18.90 -18.18 -6.14
CA ALA A 398 18.32 -19.52 -6.14
C ALA A 398 17.96 -20.04 -4.74
N HIS A 399 18.49 -19.43 -3.69
CA HIS A 399 18.34 -19.96 -2.33
C HIS A 399 16.91 -19.84 -1.80
N GLN A 400 16.39 -20.90 -1.19
CA GLN A 400 14.99 -20.94 -0.70
C GLN A 400 14.70 -19.94 0.43
N LYS A 401 15.74 -19.44 1.08
CA LYS A 401 15.66 -18.54 2.24
C LYS A 401 15.85 -17.06 1.88
N THR A 402 15.98 -16.74 0.60
CA THR A 402 15.99 -15.34 0.13
C THR A 402 14.64 -14.96 -0.47
N CYS A 403 14.36 -13.66 -0.52
CA CYS A 403 13.29 -13.11 -1.34
C CYS A 403 13.90 -12.36 -2.52
N VAL A 404 13.53 -12.73 -3.74
CA VAL A 404 14.05 -12.14 -4.97
C VAL A 404 13.08 -11.09 -5.48
N TRP A 405 13.53 -9.85 -5.62
CA TRP A 405 12.77 -8.77 -6.26
C TRP A 405 13.34 -8.52 -7.64
N ARG A 406 12.48 -8.52 -8.65
CA ARG A 406 12.87 -8.30 -10.04
C ARG A 406 12.34 -6.96 -10.53
N LEU A 407 13.22 -6.11 -11.05
CA LEU A 407 12.87 -4.83 -11.63
C LEU A 407 12.78 -5.03 -13.14
N THR A 408 11.67 -5.63 -13.60
CA THR A 408 11.52 -6.05 -15.00
C THR A 408 11.24 -4.92 -15.98
N ARG A 409 10.92 -3.72 -15.49
CA ARG A 409 10.65 -2.51 -16.28
C ARG A 409 11.76 -1.48 -16.10
N PRO A 410 12.33 -0.95 -17.19
CA PRO A 410 13.21 0.22 -17.09
C PRO A 410 12.40 1.46 -16.71
N LEU A 411 12.85 2.21 -15.71
CA LEU A 411 12.16 3.43 -15.25
C LEU A 411 12.57 4.70 -16.01
N ASP A 412 13.64 4.66 -16.80
CA ASP A 412 14.16 5.81 -17.54
C ASP A 412 13.45 6.06 -18.88
N GLY A 413 12.28 5.44 -19.09
CA GLY A 413 11.45 5.61 -20.29
C GLY A 413 12.08 5.04 -21.57
N ARG A 414 13.26 4.39 -21.49
CA ARG A 414 13.83 3.70 -22.64
C ARG A 414 12.89 2.61 -23.09
N GLU A 415 12.85 2.39 -24.41
CA GLU A 415 12.13 1.23 -24.92
C GLU A 415 12.61 0.00 -24.16
N PRO A 416 11.70 -0.81 -23.61
CA PRO A 416 12.06 -2.01 -22.89
C PRO A 416 12.70 -2.95 -23.90
N ALA A 417 14.03 -2.88 -24.03
CA ALA A 417 14.78 -4.09 -24.23
C ALA A 417 14.28 -5.01 -23.12
N SER A 418 13.43 -5.97 -23.51
CA SER A 418 12.70 -6.77 -22.55
C SER A 418 13.74 -7.29 -21.55
N TYR A 419 13.51 -7.11 -20.26
CA TYR A 419 14.41 -7.56 -19.20
C TYR A 419 15.00 -8.96 -19.46
N MET A 420 14.17 -9.86 -19.99
CA MET A 420 14.51 -11.23 -20.38
C MET A 420 15.43 -11.35 -21.61
N MET A 421 15.78 -10.26 -22.27
CA MET A 421 16.73 -10.18 -23.39
C MET A 421 18.16 -10.02 -22.91
N HIS A 422 18.37 -9.62 -21.65
CA HIS A 422 19.69 -9.49 -21.05
C HIS A 422 20.09 -10.79 -20.36
N LEU A 423 21.32 -11.23 -20.58
CA LEU A 423 21.79 -12.54 -20.13
C LEU A 423 21.66 -12.74 -18.61
N TRP A 424 22.15 -11.78 -17.81
CA TRP A 424 22.11 -11.88 -16.34
C TRP A 424 20.69 -11.85 -15.76
N PRO A 425 19.82 -10.86 -16.10
CA PRO A 425 18.41 -10.89 -15.72
C PRO A 425 17.66 -12.17 -16.15
N TYR A 426 17.95 -12.70 -17.34
CA TYR A 426 17.38 -13.95 -17.82
C TYR A 426 17.78 -15.14 -16.93
N PHE A 427 19.06 -15.25 -16.59
CA PHE A 427 19.58 -16.25 -15.66
C PHE A 427 18.97 -16.12 -14.26
N GLN A 428 19.03 -14.93 -13.66
CA GLN A 428 18.53 -14.64 -12.32
C GLN A 428 17.04 -14.97 -12.20
N THR A 429 16.25 -14.62 -13.23
CA THR A 429 14.83 -15.00 -13.32
C THR A 429 14.65 -16.50 -13.24
N HIS A 430 15.30 -17.23 -14.14
CA HIS A 430 15.06 -18.66 -14.22
C HIS A 430 15.59 -19.41 -13.00
N VAL A 431 16.72 -18.99 -12.44
CA VAL A 431 17.28 -19.66 -11.26
C VAL A 431 16.40 -19.43 -10.03
N SER A 432 15.83 -18.24 -9.87
CA SER A 432 14.86 -17.95 -8.79
C SER A 432 13.57 -18.76 -8.92
N TRP A 433 13.14 -19.07 -10.14
CA TRP A 433 11.95 -19.88 -10.37
C TRP A 433 12.14 -21.37 -10.06
N LEU A 434 13.37 -21.87 -10.08
CA LEU A 434 13.66 -23.28 -9.85
C LEU A 434 13.47 -23.71 -8.39
N LEU A 435 13.90 -22.88 -7.45
CA LEU A 435 14.04 -23.28 -6.04
C LEU A 435 13.38 -22.30 -5.07
N THR A 436 13.57 -20.99 -5.27
CA THR A 436 12.97 -19.97 -4.41
C THR A 436 11.46 -20.15 -4.41
N PRO A 437 10.76 -20.02 -3.28
CA PRO A 437 9.32 -20.17 -3.27
C PRO A 437 8.55 -19.05 -3.98
N ALA A 438 7.36 -19.33 -4.50
CA ALA A 438 6.59 -18.39 -5.32
C ALA A 438 6.24 -17.08 -4.62
N ASN A 439 5.93 -17.12 -3.34
CA ASN A 439 5.62 -15.90 -2.59
C ASN A 439 6.88 -15.09 -2.22
N ASN A 440 8.07 -15.64 -2.48
CA ASN A 440 9.35 -14.99 -2.26
C ASN A 440 9.98 -14.50 -3.58
N CYS A 441 9.25 -14.58 -4.70
CA CYS A 441 9.63 -13.93 -5.95
C CYS A 441 8.64 -12.80 -6.24
N LEU A 442 9.14 -11.58 -6.23
CA LEU A 442 8.36 -10.38 -6.51
C LEU A 442 8.80 -9.74 -7.82
N ASP A 443 7.85 -9.25 -8.60
CA ASP A 443 8.07 -8.45 -9.80
C ASP A 443 7.63 -7.02 -9.55
N LEU A 444 8.62 -6.13 -9.44
CA LEU A 444 8.42 -4.71 -9.21
C LEU A 444 8.27 -3.91 -10.51
N GLY A 445 8.38 -4.57 -11.67
CA GLY A 445 8.32 -3.92 -12.98
C GLY A 445 6.92 -3.86 -13.60
N THR A 446 5.89 -4.40 -12.95
CA THR A 446 4.52 -4.39 -13.51
C THR A 446 3.81 -3.06 -13.23
N GLU A 447 2.82 -2.71 -14.05
CA GLU A 447 1.97 -1.52 -13.80
C GLU A 447 1.19 -1.70 -12.47
N GLU A 448 0.74 -2.93 -12.20
CA GLU A 448 0.07 -3.27 -10.95
C GLU A 448 0.98 -3.09 -9.73
N ALA A 449 2.27 -3.41 -9.87
CA ALA A 449 3.26 -3.19 -8.82
C ALA A 449 3.49 -1.71 -8.56
N GLU A 450 3.69 -0.92 -9.62
CA GLU A 450 3.82 0.53 -9.54
C GLU A 450 2.61 1.16 -8.82
N ASP A 451 1.40 0.85 -9.28
CA ASP A 451 0.16 1.36 -8.69
C ASP A 451 0.03 0.98 -7.21
N ALA A 452 0.40 -0.26 -6.83
CA ALA A 452 0.33 -0.73 -5.46
C ALA A 452 1.39 -0.09 -4.55
N LEU A 453 2.52 0.32 -5.12
CA LEU A 453 3.63 0.95 -4.41
C LEU A 453 3.52 2.48 -4.35
N LEU A 454 2.70 3.10 -5.19
CA LEU A 454 2.42 4.55 -5.14
C LEU A 454 1.96 5.02 -3.75
N ALA A 455 1.23 4.19 -2.99
CA ALA A 455 0.82 4.52 -1.61
C ALA A 455 1.99 4.68 -0.63
N TYR A 456 3.18 4.19 -0.99
CA TYR A 456 4.42 4.28 -0.24
C TYR A 456 5.41 5.26 -0.88
N SER A 457 5.02 5.91 -1.98
CA SER A 457 5.78 7.01 -2.58
C SER A 457 5.73 8.25 -1.67
N GLY A 458 6.78 9.06 -1.69
CA GLY A 458 6.87 10.24 -0.83
C GLY A 458 7.53 9.98 0.53
N TYR A 459 8.37 8.95 0.63
CA TYR A 459 9.35 8.88 1.71
C TYR A 459 10.23 10.14 1.64
N ASP A 460 10.16 10.96 2.70
CA ASP A 460 10.80 12.27 2.79
C ASP A 460 12.23 12.20 3.35
N GLY A 461 12.75 10.99 3.59
CA GLY A 461 14.04 10.82 4.23
C GLY A 461 14.03 10.98 5.74
N SER A 462 12.87 11.04 6.39
CA SER A 462 12.81 11.04 7.85
C SER A 462 13.45 9.74 8.40
N GLU A 463 14.65 9.87 8.95
CA GLU A 463 15.51 8.75 9.38
C GLU A 463 14.90 7.93 10.54
N ASP A 464 13.85 8.44 11.19
CA ASP A 464 13.31 7.91 12.44
C ASP A 464 11.85 7.46 12.31
N ARG A 465 11.52 6.61 11.33
CA ARG A 465 10.24 5.91 11.40
C ARG A 465 10.29 4.89 12.51
N SER A 466 9.49 5.12 13.55
CA SER A 466 9.30 4.14 14.60
C SER A 466 8.63 2.88 14.02
N PRO A 467 8.83 1.70 14.61
CA PRO A 467 8.06 0.51 14.24
C PRO A 467 6.55 0.76 14.24
N GLU A 468 6.06 1.62 15.15
CA GLU A 468 4.66 2.05 15.21
C GLU A 468 4.22 2.82 13.96
N ASP A 469 5.05 3.72 13.44
CA ASP A 469 4.77 4.45 12.19
C ASP A 469 4.71 3.47 11.00
N LEU A 470 5.61 2.49 10.97
CA LEU A 470 5.66 1.45 9.95
C LEU A 470 4.41 0.56 9.95
N LEU A 471 3.77 0.32 11.10
CA LEU A 471 2.55 -0.51 11.18
C LEU A 471 1.40 0.04 10.34
N HIS A 472 1.32 1.35 10.16
CA HIS A 472 0.29 2.01 9.36
C HIS A 472 0.47 1.76 7.86
N GLY A 473 1.70 1.50 7.42
CA GLY A 473 2.01 1.11 6.05
C GLY A 473 1.73 -0.37 5.77
N ALA A 474 1.60 -1.24 6.77
CA ALA A 474 1.39 -2.66 6.50
C ALA A 474 0.03 -2.90 5.80
N SER A 475 0.07 -3.57 4.65
CA SER A 475 -1.10 -3.85 3.81
C SER A 475 -1.52 -5.32 3.81
N TYR A 476 -0.68 -6.21 4.32
CA TYR A 476 -1.00 -7.63 4.41
C TYR A 476 -1.95 -7.89 5.57
N PHE A 477 -3.26 -7.93 5.29
CA PHE A 477 -4.30 -8.23 6.28
C PHE A 477 -4.81 -9.67 6.14
N ASN A 478 -4.47 -10.51 7.13
CA ASN A 478 -5.14 -11.77 7.49
C ASN A 478 -5.54 -12.72 6.32
N ASP A 479 -4.62 -13.10 5.43
CA ASP A 479 -4.76 -14.12 4.35
C ASP A 479 -5.90 -13.96 3.33
N VAL A 480 -6.86 -13.08 3.58
CA VAL A 480 -8.03 -12.83 2.74
C VAL A 480 -7.73 -11.71 1.73
N SER A 481 -6.83 -10.78 2.07
CA SER A 481 -6.28 -9.80 1.13
C SER A 481 -4.76 -9.85 1.17
N SER A 482 -4.15 -10.43 0.13
CA SER A 482 -2.70 -10.37 -0.06
C SER A 482 -2.19 -8.95 -0.37
N GLY A 483 -3.03 -7.91 -0.26
CA GLY A 483 -2.64 -6.49 -0.29
C GLY A 483 -1.72 -6.13 -1.46
N THR A 484 -0.71 -5.32 -1.16
CA THR A 484 0.37 -4.96 -2.10
C THR A 484 1.13 -6.20 -2.58
N HIS A 485 1.37 -7.20 -1.70
CA HIS A 485 2.06 -8.45 -2.08
C HIS A 485 1.41 -9.16 -3.28
N LYS A 486 0.08 -9.11 -3.40
CA LYS A 486 -0.64 -9.70 -4.56
C LYS A 486 -0.18 -9.11 -5.88
N SER A 487 -0.08 -7.78 -5.93
CA SER A 487 0.28 -7.03 -7.13
C SER A 487 1.75 -7.18 -7.48
N LEU A 488 2.58 -7.44 -6.47
CA LEU A 488 4.00 -7.69 -6.62
C LEU A 488 4.31 -9.15 -6.95
N LYS A 489 3.37 -10.09 -6.83
CA LYS A 489 3.66 -11.52 -6.98
C LYS A 489 4.08 -11.84 -8.41
N ASP A 490 5.22 -12.50 -8.53
CA ASP A 490 5.77 -12.90 -9.82
C ASP A 490 4.92 -14.00 -10.49
N GLU A 491 4.49 -13.74 -11.73
CA GLU A 491 3.85 -14.73 -12.60
C GLU A 491 4.89 -15.71 -13.18
N ARG A 492 5.12 -16.79 -12.43
CA ARG A 492 6.04 -17.86 -12.86
C ARG A 492 5.62 -18.48 -14.18
N LYS A 493 6.61 -18.70 -15.04
CA LYS A 493 6.50 -19.54 -16.24
C LYS A 493 7.33 -20.79 -16.08
N GLN A 494 7.07 -21.79 -16.93
CA GLN A 494 7.86 -23.01 -16.96
C GLN A 494 9.34 -22.65 -17.26
N THR A 495 10.23 -23.15 -16.41
CA THR A 495 11.67 -23.03 -16.63
C THR A 495 12.12 -23.89 -17.80
N PRO A 496 12.96 -23.36 -18.71
CA PRO A 496 13.46 -24.10 -19.87
C PRO A 496 14.33 -25.29 -19.43
N LYS A 497 14.46 -26.29 -20.30
CA LYS A 497 15.44 -27.36 -20.09
C LYS A 497 16.86 -26.84 -20.31
N SER A 498 17.89 -27.55 -19.81
CA SER A 498 19.29 -27.08 -19.91
C SER A 498 19.72 -26.71 -21.34
N ALA A 499 19.44 -27.58 -22.32
CA ALA A 499 19.77 -27.31 -23.73
C ALA A 499 19.03 -26.09 -24.30
N GLU A 500 17.76 -25.90 -23.92
CA GLU A 500 16.94 -24.75 -24.34
C GLU A 500 17.47 -23.46 -23.70
N PHE A 501 17.84 -23.50 -22.41
CA PHE A 501 18.45 -22.38 -21.71
C PHE A 501 19.77 -21.97 -22.36
N ALA A 502 20.68 -22.92 -22.61
CA ALA A 502 21.96 -22.65 -23.24
C ALA A 502 21.79 -22.04 -24.65
N GLN A 503 20.81 -22.53 -25.42
CA GLN A 503 20.50 -21.95 -26.73
C GLN A 503 19.90 -20.54 -26.62
N ALA A 504 19.02 -20.30 -25.66
CA ALA A 504 18.45 -18.99 -25.40
C ALA A 504 19.51 -17.99 -24.93
N ALA A 505 20.38 -18.39 -24.01
CA ALA A 505 21.48 -17.59 -23.46
C ALA A 505 22.40 -17.04 -24.57
N LYS A 506 22.73 -17.87 -25.57
CA LYS A 506 23.54 -17.45 -26.74
C LYS A 506 22.90 -16.34 -27.58
N THR A 507 21.58 -16.17 -27.51
CA THR A 507 20.85 -15.13 -28.25
C THR A 507 20.56 -13.87 -27.42
N LYS A 508 20.88 -13.87 -26.13
CA LYS A 508 20.69 -12.72 -25.27
C LYS A 508 21.73 -11.65 -25.56
N SER A 509 21.38 -10.39 -25.33
CA SER A 509 22.38 -9.33 -25.26
C SER A 509 23.36 -9.70 -24.14
N SER A 510 24.58 -10.01 -24.54
CA SER A 510 25.67 -10.34 -23.63
C SER A 510 26.61 -9.15 -23.56
N LEU A 511 27.19 -8.91 -22.39
CA LEU A 511 28.27 -7.95 -22.25
C LEU A 511 29.56 -8.54 -22.81
N ARG A 512 29.80 -9.86 -22.64
CA ARG A 512 30.97 -10.59 -23.16
C ARG A 512 30.65 -12.06 -23.45
N ARG A 513 31.37 -12.68 -24.39
CA ARG A 513 31.25 -14.13 -24.69
C ARG A 513 31.49 -15.02 -23.46
N GLY A 514 32.45 -14.67 -22.61
CA GLY A 514 32.75 -15.41 -21.37
C GLY A 514 31.62 -15.40 -20.34
N ASP A 515 30.71 -14.41 -20.39
CA ASP A 515 29.56 -14.38 -19.48
C ASP A 515 28.55 -15.48 -19.82
N VAL A 516 28.42 -15.84 -21.11
CA VAL A 516 27.47 -16.88 -21.57
C VAL A 516 27.87 -18.25 -21.03
N GLU A 517 29.16 -18.59 -21.12
CA GLU A 517 29.70 -19.85 -20.61
C GLU A 517 29.50 -19.95 -19.09
N LEU A 518 29.93 -18.93 -18.36
CA LEU A 518 29.73 -18.86 -16.91
C LEU A 518 28.25 -19.01 -16.51
N VAL A 519 27.33 -18.30 -17.17
CA VAL A 519 25.90 -18.37 -16.88
C VAL A 519 25.30 -19.75 -17.16
N CYS A 520 25.74 -20.40 -18.24
CA CYS A 520 25.31 -21.78 -18.54
C CYS A 520 25.83 -22.75 -17.48
N ASP A 521 27.09 -22.61 -17.05
CA ASP A 521 27.68 -23.45 -16.00
C ASP A 521 26.95 -23.29 -14.65
N LEU A 522 26.63 -22.04 -14.28
CA LEU A 522 25.85 -21.75 -13.07
C LEU A 522 24.44 -22.35 -13.14
N TRP A 523 23.76 -22.20 -14.28
CA TRP A 523 22.45 -22.79 -14.52
C TRP A 523 22.48 -24.32 -14.42
N GLU A 524 23.47 -24.94 -15.05
CA GLU A 524 23.66 -26.39 -15.02
C GLU A 524 24.00 -26.89 -13.62
N ARG A 525 24.79 -26.15 -12.85
CA ARG A 525 25.09 -26.48 -11.45
C ARG A 525 23.81 -26.53 -10.62
N VAL A 526 22.96 -25.50 -10.72
CA VAL A 526 21.68 -25.45 -9.98
C VAL A 526 20.74 -26.56 -10.46
N THR A 527 20.63 -26.76 -11.76
CA THR A 527 19.76 -27.80 -12.34
C THR A 527 20.21 -29.21 -11.93
N ARG A 528 21.51 -29.50 -12.00
CA ARG A 528 22.09 -30.78 -11.54
C ARG A 528 21.86 -30.98 -10.05
N ALA A 529 22.06 -29.93 -9.25
CA ALA A 529 21.82 -29.97 -7.82
C ALA A 529 20.37 -30.39 -7.48
N ILE A 530 19.39 -29.79 -8.16
CA ILE A 530 17.98 -30.15 -8.00
C ILE A 530 17.74 -31.60 -8.42
N GLN A 531 18.22 -31.99 -9.59
CA GLN A 531 18.04 -33.35 -10.13
C GLN A 531 18.67 -34.43 -9.22
N ALA A 532 19.81 -34.14 -8.61
CA ALA A 532 20.47 -35.05 -7.67
C ALA A 532 19.72 -35.17 -6.34
N GLY A 533 19.04 -34.10 -5.91
CA GLY A 533 18.24 -34.05 -4.69
C GLY A 533 16.90 -34.77 -4.76
N VAL A 534 16.37 -35.06 -5.97
CA VAL A 534 15.10 -35.79 -6.14
C VAL A 534 15.35 -37.29 -5.94
N PRO A 535 14.79 -37.94 -4.89
CA PRO A 535 14.91 -39.38 -4.69
C PRO A 535 14.32 -40.12 -5.90
N ARG A 536 15.12 -40.93 -6.58
CA ARG A 536 14.74 -41.70 -7.78
C ARG A 536 13.69 -42.81 -7.54
N ARG A 537 12.97 -42.84 -6.41
CA ARG A 537 12.05 -43.93 -6.06
C ARG A 537 10.64 -43.68 -6.60
N GLY A 538 10.34 -44.28 -7.75
CA GLY A 538 9.09 -45.02 -8.04
C GLY A 538 7.71 -44.36 -7.85
N MET A 539 7.62 -43.08 -7.46
CA MET A 539 6.38 -42.33 -7.37
C MET A 539 6.44 -41.19 -8.38
N ALA A 540 5.64 -41.31 -9.44
CA ALA A 540 5.38 -40.24 -10.38
C ALA A 540 4.58 -39.13 -9.66
N MET A 541 5.28 -38.30 -8.90
CA MET A 541 4.76 -37.04 -8.38
C MET A 541 5.40 -35.92 -9.21
N PRO A 542 4.63 -35.06 -9.89
CA PRO A 542 5.19 -33.98 -10.69
C PRO A 542 6.00 -33.04 -9.79
N VAL A 543 7.08 -32.44 -10.31
CA VAL A 543 7.94 -31.49 -9.57
C VAL A 543 7.13 -30.35 -8.93
N SER A 544 5.94 -30.04 -9.46
CA SER A 544 4.99 -29.10 -8.87
C SER A 544 4.37 -29.53 -7.54
N SER A 545 4.36 -30.83 -7.21
CA SER A 545 3.79 -31.37 -5.96
C SER A 545 4.78 -31.37 -4.79
N TRP A 546 6.08 -31.19 -5.05
CA TRP A 546 7.11 -31.01 -4.01
C TRP A 546 6.99 -29.67 -3.27
N PHE A 547 6.18 -28.75 -3.79
CA PHE A 547 5.93 -27.43 -3.21
C PHE A 547 4.55 -27.33 -2.53
N SER A 548 3.86 -28.45 -2.31
CA SER A 548 2.57 -28.53 -1.61
C SER A 548 2.48 -29.77 -0.71
N SER A 549 3.57 -30.14 -0.02
CA SER A 549 3.60 -31.27 0.91
C SER A 549 4.67 -31.10 1.97
#